data_AF-A0A1V4AX20-F1
#
_entry.id   AF-A0A1V4AX20-F1
#
_cell.length_a   1.000
_cell.length_b   1.000
_cell.length_c   1.000
_cell.angle_alpha   90.00
_cell.angle_beta   90.00
_cell.angle_gamma   90.00
#
_symmetry.space_group_name_H-M   'P 1'
#
loop_
_entity.id
_entity.type
_entity.pdbx_description
1 polymer ?
#
loop_
_entity_poly.entity_id
_entity_poly.type
_entity_poly.pdbx_seq_one_letter_code
_entity_poly.pdbx_strand_id
1 'polypeptide(L)' 'MKRLVLDTNVTIAAFFWSGYPRVVYDLIKEQKIIMLLSEDVEKELIRVLGYSKFGLSPKEIQPFIKNLGCYAEFVEKKK' A
#
# COMPACT_ATOMS: atom_id res chain seq x y z
N MET A 1 -3.17 19.07 -6.38
CA MET A 1 -2.79 17.65 -6.58
C MET A 1 -3.82 16.76 -5.90
N LYS A 2 -4.23 15.64 -6.51
CA LYS A 2 -5.24 14.76 -5.91
C LYS A 2 -4.61 13.94 -4.79
N ARG A 3 -5.31 13.83 -3.66
CA ARG A 3 -4.94 12.99 -2.51
C ARG A 3 -5.90 11.81 -2.45
N LEU A 4 -5.40 10.61 -2.21
CA LEU A 4 -6.24 9.42 -2.06
C LEU A 4 -5.76 8.54 -0.90
N VAL A 5 -6.66 7.72 -0.40
CA VAL A 5 -6.37 6.61 0.50
C VAL A 5 -6.69 5.34 -0.29
N LEU A 6 -5.77 4.38 -0.30
CA LEU A 6 -6.06 3.05 -0.83
C LEU A 6 -6.52 2.15 0.32
N ASP A 7 -7.61 1.41 0.09
CA ASP A 7 -7.97 0.30 0.96
C ASP A 7 -6.88 -0.78 0.91
N THR A 8 -6.78 -1.58 1.96
CA THR A 8 -5.82 -2.69 2.04
C THR A 8 -5.97 -3.65 0.86
N ASN A 9 -7.21 -4.02 0.49
CA ASN A 9 -7.42 -4.95 -0.62
C ASN A 9 -7.03 -4.34 -1.97
N VAL A 10 -7.24 -3.03 -2.15
CA VAL A 10 -6.82 -2.32 -3.37
C VAL A 10 -5.29 -2.24 -3.44
N THR A 11 -4.64 -2.01 -2.31
CA THR A 11 -3.16 -1.98 -2.22
C THR A 11 -2.57 -3.36 -2.55
N ILE A 12 -3.12 -4.42 -1.97
CA ILE A 12 -2.73 -5.81 -2.28
C ILE A 12 -3.01 -6.12 -3.76
N ALA A 13 -4.16 -5.71 -4.28
CA ALA A 13 -4.50 -5.88 -5.69
C ALA A 13 -3.43 -5.24 -6.60
N ALA A 14 -2.96 -4.04 -6.25
CA ALA A 14 -1.91 -3.34 -6.99
C ALA A 14 -0.54 -4.04 -6.94
N PHE A 15 -0.25 -4.80 -5.87
CA PHE A 15 1.00 -5.55 -5.73
C PHE A 15 1.04 -6.83 -6.55
N PHE A 16 -0.03 -7.63 -6.54
CA PHE A 16 0.00 -8.99 -7.10
C PHE A 16 -0.76 -9.15 -8.42
N TRP A 17 -1.62 -8.22 -8.81
CA TRP A 17 -2.43 -8.32 -10.03
C TRP A 17 -2.25 -7.13 -10.95
N SER A 18 -2.51 -7.37 -12.24
CA SER A 18 -2.68 -6.31 -13.24
C SER A 18 -4.05 -5.64 -13.13
N GLY A 19 -4.19 -4.46 -13.72
CA GLY A 19 -5.46 -3.74 -13.84
C GLY A 19 -5.43 -2.36 -13.20
N TYR A 20 -6.61 -1.79 -12.98
CA TYR A 20 -6.73 -0.41 -12.47
C TYR A 20 -6.01 -0.14 -11.14
N PRO A 21 -6.03 -1.05 -10.13
CA PRO A 21 -5.25 -0.84 -8.90
C PRO A 21 -3.76 -0.65 -9.17
N ARG A 22 -3.19 -1.44 -10.07
CA ARG A 22 -1.78 -1.32 -10.47
C ARG A 22 -1.52 0.01 -11.18
N VAL A 23 -2.39 0.41 -12.11
CA VAL A 23 -2.29 1.72 -12.79
C VAL A 23 -2.33 2.87 -11.80
N VAL A 24 -3.22 2.82 -10.80
CA VAL A 24 -3.28 3.84 -9.73
C VAL A 24 -1.98 3.86 -8.92
N TYR A 25 -1.43 2.70 -8.59
CA TYR A 25 -0.15 2.62 -7.88
C TYR A 25 1.02 3.17 -8.69
N ASP A 26 1.07 2.92 -10.00
CA ASP A 26 2.10 3.47 -10.87
C ASP A 26 1.99 5.02 -10.94
N LEU A 27 0.78 5.58 -10.98
CA LEU A 27 0.56 7.03 -10.91
C LEU A 27 1.00 7.65 -9.56
N ILE A 28 0.89 6.91 -8.46
CA ILE A 28 1.42 7.31 -7.15
C ILE A 28 2.94 7.34 -7.20
N LYS A 29 3.58 6.30 -7.75
CA LYS A 29 5.04 6.22 -7.90
C LYS A 29 5.61 7.32 -8.80
N GLU A 30 4.86 7.70 -9.82
CA GLU A 30 5.18 8.84 -10.71
C GLU A 30 4.90 10.20 -10.07
N GLN A 31 4.48 10.25 -8.80
CA GLN A 31 4.12 11.47 -8.08
C GLN A 31 3.05 12.30 -8.80
N LYS A 32 2.12 11.67 -9.53
CA LYS A 32 0.94 12.32 -10.12
C LYS A 32 -0.24 12.38 -9.14
N ILE A 33 -0.22 11.49 -8.14
CA ILE A 33 -1.21 11.39 -7.07
C ILE A 33 -0.49 11.24 -5.74
N ILE A 34 -0.97 11.92 -4.71
CA ILE A 34 -0.47 11.75 -3.33
C ILE A 34 -1.25 10.62 -2.67
N MET A 35 -0.56 9.53 -2.33
CA MET A 35 -1.14 8.50 -1.46
C MET A 35 -1.01 8.93 -0.01
N LEU A 36 -2.09 8.81 0.75
CA LEU A 36 -2.10 8.97 2.20
C LEU A 36 -2.08 7.60 2.85
N LEU A 37 -1.18 7.42 3.82
CA LEU A 37 -1.05 6.18 4.57
C LEU A 37 -1.14 6.49 6.07
N SER A 38 -1.90 5.70 6.80
CA SER A 38 -1.92 5.77 8.28
C SER A 38 -1.28 4.52 8.86
N GLU A 39 -0.79 4.61 10.09
CA GLU A 39 -0.20 3.49 10.81
C GLU A 39 -1.15 2.28 10.86
N ASP A 40 -2.45 2.50 11.07
CA ASP A 40 -3.44 1.42 11.09
C ASP A 40 -3.57 0.68 9.76
N VAL A 41 -3.50 1.42 8.64
CA VAL A 41 -3.57 0.82 7.30
C VAL A 41 -2.29 0.03 7.00
N GLU A 42 -1.13 0.54 7.41
CA GLU A 42 0.13 -0.19 7.26
C GLU A 42 0.13 -1.50 8.08
N LYS A 43 -0.30 -1.45 9.35
CA LYS A 43 -0.41 -2.63 10.22
C LYS A 43 -1.36 -3.66 9.63
N GLU A 44 -2.51 -3.22 9.14
CA GLU A 44 -3.48 -4.08 8.48
C GLU A 44 -2.90 -4.72 7.21
N LEU A 45 -2.19 -3.94 6.39
CA LEU A 45 -1.52 -4.44 5.19
C LEU A 45 -0.46 -5.50 5.52
N ILE A 46 0.39 -5.26 6.52
CA ILE A 46 1.39 -6.25 7.00
C ILE A 46 0.69 -7.53 7.45
N ARG A 47 -0.38 -7.39 8.26
CA ARG A 47 -1.16 -8.52 8.77
C ARG A 47 -1.75 -9.36 7.64
N VAL A 48 -2.35 -8.72 6.63
CA VAL A 48 -2.98 -9.41 5.51
C VAL A 48 -1.94 -10.04 4.59
N LEU A 49 -0.81 -9.37 4.30
CA LEU A 49 0.31 -9.95 3.54
C LEU A 49 0.91 -11.17 4.25
N GLY A 50 0.84 -11.23 5.58
CA GLY A 50 1.26 -12.38 6.38
C GLY A 50 0.32 -13.59 6.34
N TYR A 51 -0.82 -13.51 5.64
CA TYR A 51 -1.70 -14.68 5.51
C TYR A 51 -1.05 -15.77 4.66
N SER A 52 -1.25 -17.03 5.07
CA SER A 52 -0.69 -18.21 4.40
C SER A 52 -0.98 -18.27 2.90
N LYS A 53 -2.14 -17.74 2.46
CA LYS A 53 -2.53 -17.68 1.04
C LYS A 53 -1.58 -16.88 0.14
N PHE A 54 -0.79 -15.97 0.70
CA PHE A 54 0.21 -15.20 -0.05
C PHE A 54 1.59 -15.87 -0.05
N GLY A 55 1.84 -16.82 0.87
CA GLY A 55 3.08 -17.58 0.91
C GLY A 55 4.34 -16.73 1.19
N LEU A 56 4.20 -15.56 1.80
CA LEU A 56 5.32 -14.65 2.06
C LEU A 56 5.87 -14.81 3.48
N SER A 57 7.19 -14.80 3.61
CA SER A 57 7.89 -14.64 4.88
C SER A 57 7.94 -13.16 5.30
N PRO A 58 8.17 -12.87 6.60
CA PRO A 58 8.34 -11.48 7.06
C PRO A 58 9.42 -10.70 6.31
N LYS A 59 10.50 -11.37 5.87
CA LYS A 59 11.58 -10.76 5.08
C LYS A 59 11.12 -10.37 3.67
N GLU A 60 10.19 -11.11 3.10
CA GLU A 60 9.62 -10.83 1.77
C GLU A 60 8.52 -9.78 1.82
N ILE A 61 7.85 -9.60 2.96
CA ILE A 61 6.85 -8.54 3.19
C ILE A 61 7.53 -7.16 3.29
N GLN A 62 8.67 -7.07 3.96
CA GLN A 62 9.34 -5.80 4.25
C GLN A 62 9.62 -4.92 3.00
N PRO A 63 10.05 -5.45 1.85
CA PRO A 63 10.19 -4.68 0.62
C PRO A 63 8.90 -4.01 0.14
N PHE A 64 7.73 -4.65 0.27
CA PHE A 64 6.45 -4.07 -0.13
C PHE A 64 6.13 -2.84 0.70
N ILE A 65 6.25 -2.95 2.02
CA ILE A 65 5.95 -1.86 2.95
C ILE A 65 6.93 -0.72 2.78
N LYS A 66 8.23 -1.02 2.66
CA LYS A 66 9.26 0.00 2.42
C LYS A 66 9.02 0.74 1.12
N ASN A 67 8.69 0.01 0.04
CA ASN A 67 8.41 0.65 -1.25
C ASN A 67 7.17 1.55 -1.19
N LEU A 68 6.09 1.07 -0.57
CA LEU A 68 4.87 1.85 -0.37
C LEU A 68 5.14 3.15 0.41
N GLY A 69 5.87 3.04 1.53
CA GLY A 69 6.22 4.18 2.38
C GLY A 69 7.10 5.24 1.69
N CYS A 70 7.89 4.87 0.67
CA CYS A 70 8.67 5.84 -0.11
C CYS A 70 7.80 6.78 -0.95
N TYR A 71 6.56 6.40 -1.27
CA TYR A 71 5.67 7.16 -2.15
C TYR A 71 4.39 7.65 -1.44
N ALA A 72 4.22 7.32 -0.16
CA ALA A 72 3.07 7.72 0.63
C ALA A 72 3.41 8.84 1.63
N GLU A 73 2.47 9.74 1.86
CA GLU A 73 2.50 10.68 2.97
C GLU A 73 1.83 10.05 4.20
N PHE A 74 2.58 9.94 5.30
CA PHE A 74 2.02 9.45 6.56
C PHE A 74 1.10 10.50 7.19
N VAL A 75 -0.09 10.06 7.59
CA VAL A 75 -1.10 10.90 8.24
C VAL A 75 -1.62 10.25 9.52
N GLU A 76 -1.88 11.09 10.51
CA GLU A 76 -2.51 10.69 11.76
C GLU A 76 -4.03 10.83 11.66
N LYS A 77 -4.76 9.86 12.25
CA LYS A 77 -6.20 9.97 12.39
C LYS A 77 -6.52 10.96 13.51
N LYS A 78 -7.39 11.93 13.25
CA LYS A 78 -7.96 12.75 14.31
C LYS A 78 -8.94 11.89 15.12
N LYS A 79 -8.72 11.84 16.43
CA LYS A 79 -9.61 11.20 17.41
C LYS A 79 -10.90 11.99 17.58
#